data_AF-A0A847W3C4-F1
#
_entry.id   AF-A0A847W3C4-F1
#
_cell.length_a   1.000
_cell.length_b   1.000
_cell.length_c   1.000
_cell.angle_alpha   90.00
_cell.angle_beta   90.00
_cell.angle_gamma   90.00
#
_symmetry.space_group_name_H-M   'P 1'
#
loop_
_entity.id
_entity.type
_entity.pdbx_description
1 polymer ?
#
loop_
_entity_poly.entity_id
_entity_poly.type
_entity_poly.pdbx_seq_one_letter_code
_entity_poly.pdbx_strand_id
1 'polypeptide(L)'
;WFLEACDLNVLAQSRGLWQLKQAGWFKYCKGILYGRPVLNEDVLDYSLEDALKENLADLNCQVIYDCDFGHVPPSWPIISGAIASFVFEEGKASIEYHLK
;
A
#
# COMPACT_ATOMS: atom_id res chain seq x y z
N TRP A 1 3.35 4.00 -5.60
CA TRP A 1 4.14 3.55 -4.44
C TRP A 1 3.71 2.13 -4.10
N PHE A 2 4.64 1.31 -3.63
CA PHE A 2 4.30 0.03 -2.98
C PHE A 2 4.78 0.15 -1.53
N LEU A 3 3.92 -0.22 -0.58
CA LEU A 3 4.16 -0.09 0.86
C LEU A 3 3.69 -1.36 1.56
N GLU A 4 4.32 -1.73 2.66
CA GLU A 4 3.86 -2.82 3.53
C GLU A 4 4.30 -2.53 4.97
N ALA A 5 3.65 -3.19 5.93
CA ALA A 5 3.99 -3.07 7.35
C ALA A 5 4.06 -4.45 8.03
N CYS A 6 5.24 -4.81 8.55
CA CYS A 6 5.41 -6.01 9.38
C CYS A 6 4.91 -5.79 10.81
N ASP A 7 5.57 -4.87 11.53
CA ASP A 7 5.50 -4.80 13.00
C ASP A 7 4.67 -3.60 13.49
N LEU A 8 3.96 -2.92 12.60
CA LEU A 8 3.13 -1.76 12.94
C LEU A 8 1.67 -2.18 13.06
N ASN A 9 1.04 -1.91 14.20
CA ASN A 9 -0.42 -1.99 14.31
C ASN A 9 -1.11 -0.89 13.48
N VAL A 10 -2.42 -1.01 13.28
CA VAL A 10 -3.21 -0.08 12.44
C VAL A 10 -3.07 1.40 12.82
N LEU A 11 -2.94 1.72 14.11
CA LEU A 11 -2.70 3.10 14.57
C LEU A 11 -1.31 3.61 14.20
N ALA A 12 -0.29 2.75 14.30
CA ALA A 12 1.07 3.07 13.89
C ALA A 12 1.22 3.17 12.36
N GLN A 13 0.51 2.31 11.61
CA GLN A 13 0.40 2.40 10.16
C GLN A 13 -0.22 3.72 9.73
N SER A 14 -1.36 4.12 10.33
CA SER A 14 -1.98 5.43 10.08
C SER A 14 -1.00 6.60 10.31
N ARG A 15 -0.30 6.59 11.45
CA ARG A 15 0.73 7.60 11.75
C ARG A 15 1.85 7.62 10.70
N GLY A 16 2.32 6.45 10.28
CA GLY A 16 3.38 6.34 9.27
C GLY A 16 2.95 6.91 7.92
N LEU A 17 1.73 6.58 7.48
CA LEU A 17 1.12 7.14 6.26
C LEU A 17 0.99 8.67 6.35
N TRP A 18 0.52 9.18 7.49
CA TRP A 18 0.45 10.61 7.73
C TRP A 18 1.83 11.27 7.61
N GLN A 19 2.86 10.71 8.25
CA GLN A 19 4.23 11.25 8.20
C GLN A 19 4.79 11.27 6.78
N LEU A 20 4.65 10.18 6.01
CA LEU A 20 5.08 10.11 4.61
C LEU A 20 4.37 11.17 3.74
N LYS A 21 3.07 11.34 3.97
CA LYS A 21 2.27 12.36 3.28
C LYS A 21 2.74 13.78 3.62
N GLN A 22 2.95 14.09 4.90
CA GLN A 22 3.46 15.40 5.32
C GLN A 22 4.88 15.68 4.79
N ALA A 23 5.70 14.64 4.66
CA ALA A 23 7.01 14.72 4.02
C ALA A 23 6.96 14.84 2.49
N GLY A 24 5.77 14.87 1.88
CA GLY A 24 5.59 15.12 0.45
C GLY A 24 5.81 13.91 -0.45
N TRP A 25 5.92 12.69 0.10
CA TRP A 25 6.21 11.47 -0.67
C TRP A 25 5.16 11.18 -1.75
N PHE A 26 3.92 11.59 -1.50
CA PHE A 26 2.79 11.29 -2.38
C PHE A 26 2.43 12.39 -3.39
N LYS A 27 3.21 13.48 -3.47
CA LYS A 27 2.89 14.66 -4.30
C LYS A 27 2.57 14.34 -5.78
N TYR A 28 3.25 13.38 -6.37
CA TYR A 28 3.04 12.95 -7.76
C TYR A 28 2.63 11.48 -7.88
N CYS A 29 2.05 10.94 -6.81
CA CYS A 29 1.63 9.55 -6.79
C CYS A 29 0.55 9.28 -7.85
N LYS A 30 0.74 8.22 -8.62
CA LYS A 30 -0.26 7.74 -9.60
C LYS A 30 -1.15 6.63 -9.06
N GLY A 31 -0.70 5.97 -8.00
CA GLY A 31 -1.38 4.88 -7.34
C GLY A 31 -0.52 4.28 -6.23
N ILE A 32 -1.19 3.63 -5.29
CA ILE A 32 -0.58 2.98 -4.13
C ILE A 32 -1.00 1.52 -4.11
N LEU A 33 -0.02 0.64 -4.01
CA LEU A 33 -0.20 -0.76 -3.69
C LEU A 33 0.21 -0.95 -2.24
N TYR A 34 -0.64 -1.59 -1.45
CA TYR A 34 -0.40 -1.86 -0.05
C TYR A 34 -0.38 -3.38 0.15
N GLY A 35 0.78 -3.90 0.54
CA GLY A 35 0.98 -5.32 0.82
C GLY A 35 0.18 -5.75 2.04
N ARG A 36 -0.08 -7.05 2.16
CA ARG A 36 -0.75 -7.63 3.34
C ARG A 36 0.11 -7.42 4.60
N PRO A 37 -0.33 -6.62 5.57
CA PRO A 37 0.43 -6.44 6.81
C PRO A 37 0.25 -7.65 7.73
N VAL A 38 1.27 -7.96 8.53
CA VAL A 38 1.22 -9.06 9.51
C VAL A 38 0.31 -8.68 10.68
N LEU A 39 0.44 -7.45 11.17
CA LEU A 39 -0.36 -6.91 12.28
C LEU A 39 -1.51 -6.05 11.75
N ASN A 40 -2.59 -6.71 11.34
CA ASN A 40 -3.77 -6.07 10.73
C ASN A 40 -5.03 -6.07 11.62
N GLU A 41 -4.89 -6.39 12.89
CA GLU A 41 -6.03 -6.41 13.80
C GLU A 41 -6.55 -4.99 14.05
N ASP A 42 -7.87 -4.84 14.03
CA ASP A 42 -8.53 -3.60 14.37
C ASP A 42 -8.21 -3.22 15.82
N VAL A 43 -7.95 -1.93 16.05
CA VAL A 43 -7.66 -1.40 17.38
C VAL A 43 -8.66 -0.30 17.69
N LEU A 44 -9.49 -0.48 18.72
CA LEU A 44 -10.54 0.48 19.09
C LEU A 44 -11.50 0.79 17.93
N ASP A 45 -11.98 -0.24 17.25
CA ASP A 45 -12.85 -0.14 16.07
C ASP A 45 -12.24 0.68 14.91
N TYR A 46 -10.91 0.77 14.86
CA TYR A 46 -10.17 1.43 13.80
C TYR A 46 -9.44 0.38 12.95
N SER A 47 -9.82 0.27 11.68
CA SER A 47 -9.31 -0.72 10.75
C SER A 47 -8.16 -0.20 9.89
N LEU A 48 -7.50 -1.10 9.15
CA LEU A 48 -6.58 -0.69 8.08
C LEU A 48 -7.27 0.13 7.00
N GLU A 49 -8.52 -0.20 6.67
CA GLU A 49 -9.29 0.55 5.68
C GLU A 49 -9.49 2.00 6.13
N ASP A 50 -9.76 2.23 7.42
CA ASP A 50 -9.84 3.57 7.99
C ASP A 50 -8.48 4.29 7.90
N ALA A 51 -7.39 3.60 8.25
CA ALA A 51 -6.03 4.14 8.12
C ALA A 51 -5.68 4.58 6.70
N LEU A 52 -6.02 3.77 5.70
CA LEU A 52 -5.77 4.08 4.30
C LEU A 52 -6.67 5.23 3.84
N LYS A 53 -7.98 5.20 4.15
CA LYS A 53 -8.93 6.25 3.77
C LYS A 53 -8.55 7.60 4.37
N GLU A 54 -8.32 7.67 5.67
CA GLU A 54 -8.00 8.91 6.38
C GLU A 54 -6.75 9.58 5.80
N ASN A 55 -5.73 8.78 5.47
CA ASN A 55 -4.45 9.32 5.04
C ASN A 55 -4.31 9.52 3.53
N LEU A 56 -5.02 8.72 2.71
CA LEU A 56 -4.73 8.63 1.27
C LEU A 56 -5.92 9.04 0.37
N ALA A 57 -7.14 9.17 0.88
CA ALA A 57 -8.32 9.42 0.04
C ALA A 57 -8.25 10.77 -0.72
N ASP A 58 -7.61 11.78 -0.16
CA ASP A 58 -7.44 13.11 -0.77
C ASP A 58 -6.33 13.17 -1.83
N LEU A 59 -5.54 12.10 -1.99
CA LEU A 59 -4.49 12.02 -3.02
C LEU A 59 -5.07 11.85 -4.43
N ASN A 60 -6.37 11.59 -4.56
CA ASN A 60 -7.07 11.35 -5.84
C ASN A 60 -6.38 10.28 -6.71
N CYS A 61 -5.75 9.28 -6.09
CA CYS A 61 -5.10 8.15 -6.74
C CYS A 61 -5.69 6.83 -6.26
N GLN A 62 -5.60 5.79 -7.07
CA GLN A 62 -6.10 4.47 -6.70
C GLN A 62 -5.22 3.84 -5.61
N VAL A 63 -5.86 3.30 -4.57
CA VAL A 63 -5.21 2.54 -3.50
C VAL A 63 -5.74 1.12 -3.56
N ILE A 64 -4.85 0.14 -3.70
CA ILE A 64 -5.16 -1.28 -3.70
C ILE A 64 -4.41 -1.88 -2.52
N TYR A 65 -5.10 -2.60 -1.64
CA TYR A 65 -4.53 -3.19 -0.43
C TYR A 65 -4.74 -4.70 -0.41
N ASP A 66 -4.13 -5.38 0.56
CA ASP A 66 -4.08 -6.85 0.63
C ASP A 66 -3.40 -7.48 -0.59
N CYS A 67 -2.42 -6.78 -1.15
CA CYS A 67 -1.62 -7.31 -2.25
C CYS A 67 -0.67 -8.40 -1.75
N ASP A 68 -0.41 -9.41 -2.61
CA ASP A 68 0.46 -10.55 -2.32
C ASP A 68 1.96 -10.18 -2.36
N PHE A 69 2.38 -9.21 -1.56
CA PHE A 69 3.78 -8.87 -1.27
C PHE A 69 3.93 -8.40 0.18
N GLY A 70 5.15 -8.46 0.69
CA GLY A 70 5.50 -8.05 2.05
C GLY A 70 6.03 -9.23 2.86
N HIS A 71 5.77 -9.20 4.17
CA HIS A 71 6.35 -10.15 5.13
C HIS A 71 5.65 -11.52 5.18
N VAL A 72 4.41 -11.62 4.70
CA VAL A 72 3.61 -12.87 4.70
C VAL A 72 3.50 -13.46 3.29
N PRO A 73 3.55 -14.80 3.14
CA PRO A 73 3.31 -15.45 1.85
C PRO A 73 1.80 -15.45 1.47
N PRO A 74 1.47 -15.60 0.18
CA PRO A 74 2.38 -15.53 -0.98
C PRO A 74 2.94 -14.11 -1.19
N SER A 75 4.17 -14.03 -1.69
CA SER A 75 4.87 -12.77 -1.95
C SER A 75 5.53 -12.80 -3.34
N TRP A 76 5.00 -12.04 -4.29
CA TRP A 76 5.62 -11.83 -5.61
C TRP A 76 6.72 -10.76 -5.55
N PRO A 77 7.76 -10.85 -6.40
CA PRO A 77 8.86 -9.89 -6.38
C PRO A 77 8.42 -8.51 -6.92
N ILE A 78 8.87 -7.45 -6.24
CA ILE A 78 8.70 -6.06 -6.70
C ILE A 78 10.05 -5.46 -7.12
N ILE A 79 10.12 -4.96 -8.36
CA ILE A 79 11.32 -4.28 -8.86
C ILE A 79 11.24 -2.78 -8.55
N SER A 80 11.95 -2.36 -7.51
CA SER A 80 12.00 -0.95 -7.13
C SER A 80 12.66 -0.10 -8.23
N GLY A 81 12.02 1.00 -8.61
CA GLY A 81 12.51 1.94 -9.63
C GLY A 81 12.22 1.55 -11.08
N ALA A 82 11.62 0.39 -11.34
CA ALA A 82 11.16 0.02 -12.67
C ALA A 82 9.90 0.81 -13.09
N ILE A 83 9.76 1.05 -14.39
CA ILE A 83 8.47 1.48 -14.96
C ILE A 83 7.59 0.23 -14.99
N ALA A 84 6.41 0.32 -14.40
CA ALA A 84 5.50 -0.81 -14.33
C ALA A 84 4.04 -0.38 -14.54
N SER A 85 3.26 -1.29 -15.13
CA SER A 85 1.81 -1.22 -15.21
C SER A 85 1.21 -2.22 -14.23
N PHE A 86 0.24 -1.77 -13.44
CA PHE A 86 -0.48 -2.62 -12.48
C PHE A 86 -1.94 -2.68 -12.87
N VAL A 87 -2.50 -3.89 -12.94
CA VAL A 87 -3.91 -4.12 -13.26
C VAL A 87 -4.53 -4.97 -12.18
N PHE A 88 -5.72 -4.60 -11.73
CA PHE A 88 -6.54 -5.38 -10.82
C PHE A 88 -7.93 -5.58 -11.41
N GLU A 89 -8.24 -6.82 -11.78
CA GLU A 89 -9.51 -7.20 -12.41
C GLU A 89 -9.95 -8.55 -11.85
N GLU A 90 -11.24 -8.68 -11.54
CA GLU A 90 -11.86 -9.95 -11.09
C GLU A 90 -11.13 -10.63 -9.91
N GLY A 91 -10.61 -9.84 -8.97
CA GLY A 91 -9.90 -10.36 -7.80
C GLY A 91 -8.47 -10.85 -8.10
N LYS A 92 -7.93 -10.56 -9.28
CA LYS A 92 -6.57 -10.89 -9.68
C LYS A 92 -5.77 -9.64 -9.96
N ALA A 93 -4.54 -9.63 -9.46
CA ALA A 93 -3.57 -8.58 -9.73
C ALA A 93 -2.52 -9.05 -10.73
N SER A 94 -2.09 -8.18 -11.64
CA SER A 94 -0.93 -8.39 -12.49
C SER A 94 -0.03 -7.16 -12.48
N ILE A 95 1.27 -7.41 -12.57
CA ILE A 95 2.29 -6.37 -12.71
C ILE A 95 3.16 -6.68 -13.93
N GLU A 96 3.28 -5.71 -14.83
CA GLU A 96 4.14 -5.76 -16.01
C GLU A 96 5.26 -4.74 -15.85
N TYR A 97 6.51 -5.17 -16.04
CA TYR A 97 7.69 -4.29 -15.94
C TYR A 97 8.27 -3.98 -17.32
N HIS A 98 8.59 -2.71 -17.56
CA HIS A 98 9.29 -2.24 -18.75
C HIS A 98 10.72 -1.84 -18.38
N LEU A 99 11.66 -2.77 -18.61
CA LEU A 99 13.09 -2.62 -18.33
C LEU A 99 13.85 -2.28 -19.62
N LYS A 100 15.01 -1.61 -19.49
CA LYS A 100 15.91 -1.31 -20.62
C LYS A 100 16.94 -2.41 -20.82
#